data_AF-A0A496X2D3-F1
#
_entry.id   AF-A0A496X2D3-F1
#
_cell.length_a   1.000
_cell.length_b   1.000
_cell.length_c   1.000
_cell.angle_alpha   90.00
_cell.angle_beta   90.00
_cell.angle_gamma   90.00
#
_symmetry.space_group_name_H-M   'P 1'
#
loop_
_entity.id
_entity.type
_entity.pdbx_description
1 polymer ?
#
loop_
_entity_poly.entity_id
_entity_poly.type
_entity_poly.pdbx_seq_one_letter_code
_entity_poly.pdbx_strand_id
1 'polypeptide(L)'
;MIKVILGIVILSAAVSLQASDSATPTPATDSPVVSDGQRMYESYCVMCHQPKKDGQGHGAGQGARHGAGAEKGHQNRLAPPMAMVKKHYLETYPEKDLFVQKLIDWVAAPDKNSALLVHAVERFGLMPALVIDEDSRRQIALYIFDTLPVGQCKKREDHQRGDGGGKGSGKGGRQHGGDGQGKKADRCH
;
A
#
# COMPACT_ATOMS: atom_id res chain seq x y z
N MET A 1 -68.11 47.03 -3.93
CA MET A 1 -67.53 48.06 -4.81
C MET A 1 -66.02 48.05 -4.60
N ILE A 2 -65.28 47.60 -5.61
CA ILE A 2 -63.84 47.38 -5.59
C ILE A 2 -63.16 48.70 -5.96
N LYS A 3 -62.24 49.20 -5.13
CA LYS A 3 -61.37 50.34 -5.47
C LYS A 3 -59.93 49.85 -5.51
N VAL A 4 -59.45 49.75 -6.75
CA VAL A 4 -58.07 49.52 -7.17
C VAL A 4 -57.25 50.78 -6.86
N ILE A 5 -56.17 50.64 -6.10
CA ILE A 5 -55.08 51.61 -5.98
C ILE A 5 -53.81 50.74 -5.90
N LEU A 6 -53.17 50.39 -7.02
CA LEU A 6 -52.21 51.20 -7.77
C LEU A 6 -51.25 51.98 -6.87
N GLY A 7 -50.08 51.41 -6.57
CA GLY A 7 -48.99 52.24 -6.10
C GLY A 7 -47.79 51.52 -5.52
N ILE A 8 -46.73 51.56 -6.33
CA ILE A 8 -45.33 51.74 -5.89
C ILE A 8 -44.60 50.44 -5.51
N VAL A 9 -43.93 49.93 -6.56
CA VAL A 9 -42.67 49.21 -6.49
C VAL A 9 -41.65 50.08 -5.73
N ILE A 10 -41.34 49.71 -4.49
CA ILE A 10 -40.13 50.19 -3.81
C ILE A 10 -39.10 49.08 -3.92
N LEU A 11 -38.29 49.16 -4.97
CA LEU A 11 -37.07 48.38 -5.14
C LEU A 11 -36.05 48.84 -4.09
N SER A 12 -36.15 48.32 -2.87
CA SER A 12 -35.13 48.49 -1.84
C SER A 12 -34.06 47.42 -2.05
N ALA A 13 -33.03 47.76 -2.83
CA ALA A 13 -31.78 47.01 -2.84
C ALA A 13 -31.04 47.31 -1.51
N ALA A 14 -31.32 46.51 -0.49
CA ALA A 14 -30.43 46.42 0.66
C ALA A 14 -29.19 45.65 0.22
N VAL A 15 -28.15 46.38 -0.20
CA VAL A 15 -26.81 45.80 -0.35
C VAL A 15 -26.37 45.41 1.06
N SER A 16 -26.37 44.10 1.33
CA SER A 16 -25.76 43.58 2.54
C SER A 16 -24.25 43.61 2.33
N LEU A 17 -23.57 44.53 3.01
CA LEU A 17 -22.12 44.50 3.16
C LEU A 17 -21.79 43.29 4.05
N GLN A 18 -21.52 42.14 3.43
CA GLN A 18 -20.96 41.00 4.13
C GLN A 18 -19.51 41.33 4.45
N ALA A 19 -19.21 41.46 5.74
CA ALA A 19 -17.85 41.42 6.25
C ALA A 19 -17.20 40.11 5.77
N SER A 20 -16.05 40.22 5.11
CA SER A 20 -15.20 39.08 4.82
C SER A 20 -14.48 38.68 6.11
N ASP A 21 -15.13 37.85 6.92
CA ASP A 21 -14.40 37.02 7.87
C ASP A 21 -13.58 36.02 7.06
N SER A 22 -12.26 36.23 7.02
CA SER A 22 -11.30 35.23 6.53
C SER A 22 -11.19 34.11 7.56
N ALA A 23 -12.26 33.34 7.72
CA ALA A 23 -12.22 32.02 8.30
C ALA A 23 -12.44 31.06 7.14
N THR A 24 -11.39 30.35 6.74
CA THR A 24 -11.46 29.28 5.74
C THR A 24 -12.59 28.31 6.13
N PRO A 25 -13.69 28.21 5.36
CA PRO A 25 -14.60 27.10 5.56
C PRO A 25 -13.92 25.86 4.98
N THR A 26 -13.49 24.94 5.84
CA THR A 26 -13.15 23.59 5.41
C THR A 26 -14.42 22.97 4.81
N PRO A 27 -14.43 22.54 3.53
CA PRO A 27 -15.60 21.89 2.98
C PRO A 27 -15.66 20.46 3.54
N ALA A 28 -16.45 20.26 4.60
CA ALA A 28 -17.05 18.96 4.87
C ALA A 28 -18.05 18.70 3.73
N THR A 29 -17.72 17.77 2.83
CA THR A 29 -18.59 17.37 1.73
C THR A 29 -18.92 15.88 1.83
N ASP A 30 -20.19 15.61 2.10
CA ASP A 30 -20.86 14.32 2.04
C ASP A 30 -20.92 13.74 0.61
N SER A 31 -19.80 13.24 0.09
CA SER A 31 -19.76 12.33 -1.07
C SER A 31 -19.36 10.92 -0.62
N PRO A 32 -19.84 9.85 -1.28
CA PRO A 32 -19.54 8.48 -0.86
C PRO A 32 -18.02 8.31 -0.83
N VAL A 33 -17.54 7.80 0.30
CA VAL A 33 -16.15 7.63 0.79
C VAL A 33 -15.29 6.76 -0.16
N VAL A 34 -15.24 7.11 -1.43
CA VAL A 34 -14.15 6.79 -2.35
C VAL A 34 -13.21 7.97 -2.20
N SER A 35 -12.08 7.67 -1.60
CA SER A 35 -11.57 8.39 -0.44
C SER A 35 -10.38 9.26 -0.78
N ASP A 36 -10.24 10.41 -0.12
CA ASP A 36 -9.03 11.23 -0.18
C ASP A 36 -7.77 10.36 0.08
N GLY A 37 -7.87 9.36 0.95
CA GLY A 37 -6.85 8.31 1.14
C GLY A 37 -6.47 7.50 -0.10
N GLN A 38 -7.44 7.11 -0.94
CA GLN A 38 -7.14 6.43 -2.22
C GLN A 38 -6.33 7.34 -3.16
N ARG A 39 -6.80 8.57 -3.35
CA ARG A 39 -6.14 9.54 -4.25
C ARG A 39 -4.71 9.82 -3.78
N MET A 40 -4.53 10.00 -2.47
CA MET A 40 -3.22 10.21 -1.88
C MET A 40 -2.33 8.97 -2.01
N TYR A 41 -2.86 7.76 -1.79
CA TYR A 41 -2.11 6.53 -1.99
C TYR A 41 -1.63 6.37 -3.44
N GLU A 42 -2.49 6.66 -4.42
CA GLU A 42 -2.12 6.64 -5.84
C GLU A 42 -1.01 7.64 -6.17
N SER A 43 -1.08 8.86 -5.63
CA SER A 43 -0.11 9.93 -5.86
C SER A 43 1.25 9.65 -5.19
N TYR A 44 1.26 9.15 -3.96
CA TYR A 44 2.47 9.06 -3.14
C TYR A 44 3.10 7.66 -3.09
N CYS A 45 2.30 6.60 -3.21
CA CYS A 45 2.76 5.25 -2.89
C CYS A 45 2.94 4.37 -4.12
N VAL A 46 2.04 4.48 -5.10
CA VAL A 46 1.99 3.53 -6.24
C VAL A 46 3.23 3.57 -7.12
N MET A 47 3.94 4.71 -7.19
CA MET A 47 5.16 4.84 -8.00
C MET A 47 6.19 3.75 -7.67
N CYS A 48 6.36 3.44 -6.38
CA CYS A 48 7.26 2.39 -5.91
C CYS A 48 6.50 1.09 -5.56
N HIS A 49 5.32 1.20 -4.97
CA HIS A 49 4.54 0.07 -4.46
C HIS A 49 3.49 -0.45 -5.45
N GLN A 50 3.84 -0.53 -6.73
CA GLN A 50 2.93 -0.93 -7.79
C GLN A 50 2.15 -2.22 -7.47
N PRO A 51 0.89 -2.38 -7.87
CA PRO A 51 0.19 -3.66 -7.71
C PRO A 51 0.89 -4.75 -8.53
N LYS A 52 0.75 -6.01 -8.14
CA LYS A 52 1.27 -7.13 -8.94
C LYS A 52 0.45 -7.20 -10.23
N LYS A 53 0.99 -6.67 -11.34
CA LYS A 53 0.41 -6.86 -12.67
C LYS A 53 0.47 -8.36 -12.97
N ASP A 54 -0.70 -8.96 -13.10
CA ASP A 54 -0.96 -10.33 -13.49
C ASP A 54 -0.62 -10.53 -14.97
N GLY A 55 0.67 -10.49 -15.31
CA GLY A 55 1.18 -11.02 -16.58
C GLY A 55 0.68 -10.39 -17.89
N GLN A 56 -0.20 -9.39 -17.86
CA GLN A 56 -0.64 -8.64 -19.04
C GLN A 56 -0.03 -7.25 -19.02
N GLY A 57 1.00 -7.06 -19.84
CA GLY A 57 1.67 -5.78 -20.01
C GLY A 57 2.85 -5.86 -20.94
N HIS A 58 2.59 -5.60 -22.22
CA HIS A 58 3.60 -5.17 -23.19
C HIS A 58 4.27 -3.89 -22.67
N GLY A 59 5.60 -3.94 -22.51
CA GLY A 59 6.43 -2.82 -22.11
C GLY A 59 7.65 -2.74 -23.01
N ALA A 60 7.48 -2.11 -24.17
CA ALA A 60 8.57 -1.57 -24.96
C ALA A 60 9.21 -0.41 -24.16
N GLY A 61 10.45 -0.59 -23.73
CA GLY A 61 11.28 0.44 -23.11
C GLY A 61 12.72 0.22 -23.53
N GLN A 62 13.20 1.07 -24.42
CA GLN A 62 14.51 0.97 -25.06
C GLN A 62 15.63 1.29 -24.06
N GLY A 63 16.64 0.41 -24.00
CA GLY A 63 18.03 0.77 -23.71
C GLY A 63 18.50 0.73 -22.25
N ALA A 64 19.07 -0.40 -21.83
CA ALA A 64 20.30 -0.45 -21.02
C ALA A 64 20.87 -1.88 -21.03
N ARG A 65 22.10 -2.01 -21.52
CA ARG A 65 22.86 -3.25 -21.65
C ARG A 65 23.50 -3.61 -20.30
N HIS A 66 23.05 -4.65 -19.57
CA HIS A 66 23.90 -5.40 -18.63
C HIS A 66 23.27 -6.78 -18.30
N GLY A 67 24.05 -7.85 -18.51
CA GLY A 67 24.07 -9.06 -17.67
C GLY A 67 22.98 -10.11 -17.85
N ALA A 68 23.37 -11.29 -18.35
CA ALA A 68 22.53 -12.48 -18.42
C ALA A 68 22.24 -13.07 -17.03
N GLY A 69 20.95 -13.13 -16.67
CA GLY A 69 20.42 -13.78 -15.48
C GLY A 69 18.90 -13.78 -15.52
N ALA A 70 18.30 -14.74 -16.22
CA ALA A 70 16.85 -14.88 -16.30
C ALA A 70 16.31 -15.51 -15.00
N GLU A 71 15.77 -14.70 -14.11
CA GLU A 71 15.06 -15.16 -12.91
C GLU A 71 13.60 -14.71 -12.88
N LYS A 72 12.75 -15.65 -12.46
CA LYS A 72 11.29 -15.62 -12.59
C LYS A 72 10.67 -14.40 -11.89
N GLY A 73 10.27 -13.39 -12.67
CA GLY A 73 9.10 -12.55 -12.39
C GLY A 73 9.17 -11.63 -11.17
N HIS A 74 10.28 -10.93 -10.96
CA HIS A 74 10.29 -9.70 -10.17
C HIS A 74 10.39 -8.54 -11.15
N GLN A 75 9.24 -8.06 -11.62
CA GLN A 75 9.21 -6.80 -12.35
C GLN A 75 9.98 -5.76 -11.54
N ASN A 76 10.86 -5.01 -12.21
CA ASN A 76 11.73 -3.94 -11.72
C ASN A 76 11.00 -2.97 -10.76
N ARG A 77 10.79 -3.39 -9.52
CA ARG A 77 9.98 -2.69 -8.53
C ARG A 77 10.89 -2.20 -7.43
N LEU A 78 10.70 -0.94 -7.05
CA LEU A 78 11.56 -0.22 -6.11
C LEU A 78 11.19 -0.46 -4.64
N ALA A 79 10.08 -1.15 -4.35
CA ALA A 79 9.56 -1.37 -3.01
C ALA A 79 8.77 -2.68 -2.93
N PRO A 80 8.48 -3.24 -1.74
CA PRO A 80 7.67 -4.45 -1.62
C PRO A 80 6.21 -4.23 -2.07
N PRO A 81 5.49 -5.26 -2.55
CA PRO A 81 4.05 -5.19 -2.76
C PRO A 81 3.30 -4.82 -1.48
N MET A 82 2.40 -3.85 -1.57
CA MET A 82 1.60 -3.44 -0.40
C MET A 82 0.73 -4.54 0.18
N ALA A 83 0.30 -5.51 -0.64
CA ALA A 83 -0.40 -6.68 -0.13
C ALA A 83 0.44 -7.48 0.88
N MET A 84 1.76 -7.58 0.65
CA MET A 84 2.68 -8.24 1.59
C MET A 84 3.01 -7.36 2.80
N VAL A 85 3.17 -6.05 2.61
CA VAL A 85 3.35 -5.10 3.72
C VAL A 85 2.14 -5.18 4.67
N LYS A 86 0.92 -5.08 4.12
CA LYS A 86 -0.32 -5.19 4.89
C LYS A 86 -0.40 -6.51 5.65
N LYS A 87 -0.07 -7.64 5.02
CA LYS A 87 -0.03 -8.95 5.69
C LYS A 87 0.85 -8.91 6.94
N HIS A 88 2.11 -8.50 6.81
CA HIS A 88 3.04 -8.52 7.93
C HIS A 88 2.67 -7.54 9.04
N TYR A 89 2.14 -6.37 8.68
CA TYR A 89 1.63 -5.43 9.66
C TYR A 89 0.42 -5.99 10.42
N LEU A 90 -0.52 -6.67 9.75
CA LEU A 90 -1.67 -7.31 10.41
C LEU A 90 -1.26 -8.49 11.30
N GLU A 91 -0.20 -9.22 10.96
CA GLU A 91 0.34 -10.30 11.81
C GLU A 91 0.88 -9.78 13.14
N THR A 92 1.34 -8.52 13.17
CA THR A 92 1.94 -7.89 14.37
C THR A 92 0.96 -6.97 15.09
N TYR A 93 0.15 -6.24 14.33
CA TYR A 93 -0.80 -5.23 14.76
C TYR A 93 -2.18 -5.55 14.14
N PRO A 94 -2.92 -6.52 14.70
CA PRO A 94 -4.23 -6.91 14.17
C PRO A 94 -5.30 -5.83 14.37
N GLU A 95 -5.14 -5.00 15.42
CA GLU A 95 -6.04 -3.90 15.73
C GLU A 95 -5.84 -2.74 14.76
N LYS A 96 -6.95 -2.23 14.21
CA LYS A 96 -6.96 -1.16 13.19
C LYS A 96 -6.19 0.07 13.64
N ASP A 97 -6.41 0.54 14.87
CA ASP A 97 -5.77 1.75 15.39
C ASP A 97 -4.26 1.60 15.51
N LEU A 98 -3.78 0.43 15.97
CA LEU A 98 -2.35 0.14 16.06
C LEU A 98 -1.72 -0.01 14.67
N PHE A 99 -2.40 -0.68 13.74
CA PHE A 99 -1.95 -0.77 12.35
C PHE A 99 -1.78 0.63 11.75
N VAL A 100 -2.80 1.48 11.87
CA VAL A 100 -2.82 2.83 11.32
C VAL A 100 -1.71 3.67 11.94
N GLN A 101 -1.61 3.69 13.27
CA GLN A 101 -0.57 4.45 13.96
C GLN A 101 0.84 4.02 13.51
N LYS A 102 1.11 2.72 13.48
CA LYS A 102 2.43 2.21 13.08
C LYS A 102 2.79 2.53 11.65
N LEU A 103 1.81 2.58 10.76
CA LEU A 103 2.04 2.96 9.38
C LEU A 103 2.26 4.48 9.23
N ILE A 104 1.53 5.31 9.99
CA ILE A 104 1.75 6.76 10.04
C ILE A 104 3.19 7.05 10.50
N ASP A 105 3.61 6.43 11.60
CA ASP A 105 4.96 6.60 12.16
C ASP A 105 6.03 6.18 11.15
N TRP A 106 5.83 5.02 10.51
CA TRP A 106 6.75 4.49 9.51
C TRP A 106 6.88 5.42 8.29
N VAL A 107 5.78 5.95 7.75
CA VAL A 107 5.81 6.84 6.59
C VAL A 107 6.48 8.18 6.92
N ALA A 108 6.32 8.67 8.15
CA ALA A 108 6.92 9.91 8.62
C ALA A 108 8.44 9.79 8.80
N ALA A 109 8.91 8.69 9.41
CA ALA A 109 10.31 8.48 9.72
C ALA A 109 10.69 6.99 9.64
N PRO A 110 10.89 6.44 8.43
CA PRO A 110 11.36 5.07 8.26
C PRO A 110 12.73 4.89 8.92
N ASP A 111 12.89 3.84 9.72
CA ASP A 111 14.15 3.50 10.36
C ASP A 111 14.51 2.03 10.15
N LYS A 112 15.78 1.77 9.82
CA LYS A 112 16.28 0.43 9.53
C LYS A 112 16.22 -0.50 10.75
N ASN A 113 16.40 0.04 11.96
CA ASN A 113 16.47 -0.77 13.18
C ASN A 113 15.10 -1.17 13.73
N SER A 114 14.07 -0.39 13.40
CA SER A 114 12.67 -0.63 13.78
C SER A 114 11.82 -1.23 12.65
N ALA A 115 12.43 -1.54 11.50
CA ALA A 115 11.73 -2.08 10.35
C ALA A 115 11.10 -3.45 10.64
N LEU A 116 9.78 -3.54 10.54
CA LEU A 116 9.06 -4.83 10.68
C LEU A 116 9.43 -5.80 9.55
N LEU A 117 9.67 -5.28 8.34
CA LEU A 117 10.07 -6.06 7.18
C LEU A 117 11.58 -5.89 6.90
N VAL A 118 12.43 -6.46 7.77
CA VAL A 118 13.89 -6.38 7.64
C VAL A 118 14.38 -6.83 6.26
N HIS A 119 13.86 -7.97 5.75
CA HIS A 119 14.21 -8.46 4.42
C HIS A 119 13.76 -7.54 3.28
N ALA A 120 12.70 -6.76 3.47
CA ALA A 120 12.32 -5.76 2.49
C ALA A 120 13.33 -4.60 2.49
N VAL A 121 13.82 -4.18 3.66
CA VAL A 121 14.86 -3.15 3.75
C VAL A 121 16.19 -3.64 3.16
N GLU A 122 16.55 -4.92 3.37
CA GLU A 122 17.73 -5.53 2.75
C GLU A 122 17.62 -5.61 1.22
N ARG A 123 16.43 -5.92 0.70
CA ARG A 123 16.20 -6.12 -0.75
C ARG A 123 15.97 -4.81 -1.52
N PHE A 124 15.18 -3.89 -0.96
CA PHE A 124 14.72 -2.67 -1.64
C PHE A 124 15.38 -1.39 -1.11
N GLY A 125 16.14 -1.48 -0.02
CA GLY A 125 16.64 -0.32 0.70
C GLY A 125 15.62 0.25 1.69
N LEU A 126 16.04 1.27 2.43
CA LEU A 126 15.16 1.99 3.36
C LEU A 126 14.20 2.88 2.57
N MET A 127 12.90 2.80 2.88
CA MET A 127 11.89 3.67 2.30
C MET A 127 12.26 5.15 2.59
N PRO A 128 12.18 6.07 1.62
CA PRO A 128 12.35 7.49 1.89
C PRO A 128 11.23 8.03 2.79
N ALA A 129 11.56 8.93 3.70
CA ALA A 129 10.56 9.65 4.50
C ALA A 129 9.69 10.52 3.59
N LEU A 130 8.37 10.47 3.77
CA LEU A 130 7.43 11.29 3.01
C LEU A 130 6.99 12.49 3.85
N VAL A 131 7.39 13.68 3.41
CA VAL A 131 7.02 14.97 4.04
C VAL A 131 5.62 15.37 3.57
N ILE A 132 4.62 14.67 4.10
CA ILE A 132 3.19 14.99 4.00
C ILE A 132 2.64 15.27 5.40
N ASP A 133 1.49 15.90 5.52
CA ASP A 133 0.88 16.13 6.83
C ASP A 133 0.37 14.82 7.46
N GLU A 134 0.12 14.86 8.77
CA GLU A 134 -0.29 13.67 9.53
C GLU A 134 -1.67 13.16 9.11
N ASP A 135 -2.60 14.05 8.78
CA ASP A 135 -3.94 13.65 8.35
C ASP A 135 -3.87 12.91 7.02
N SER A 136 -3.10 13.42 6.06
CA SER A 136 -2.80 12.71 4.81
C SER A 136 -2.22 11.32 5.05
N ARG A 137 -1.23 11.16 5.96
CA ARG A 137 -0.68 9.83 6.31
C ARG A 137 -1.76 8.92 6.90
N ARG A 138 -2.61 9.45 7.77
CA ARG A 138 -3.69 8.71 8.42
C ARG A 138 -4.69 8.20 7.39
N GLN A 139 -5.09 9.05 6.45
CA GLN A 139 -6.02 8.67 5.39
C GLN A 139 -5.45 7.60 4.44
N ILE A 140 -4.17 7.71 4.09
CA ILE A 140 -3.45 6.67 3.33
C ILE A 140 -3.46 5.34 4.12
N ALA A 141 -3.16 5.38 5.41
CA ALA A 141 -3.10 4.18 6.24
C ALA A 141 -4.48 3.51 6.41
N LEU A 142 -5.54 4.30 6.59
CA LEU A 142 -6.91 3.82 6.62
C LEU A 142 -7.29 3.15 5.30
N TYR A 143 -7.00 3.79 4.16
CA TYR A 143 -7.24 3.21 2.84
C TYR A 143 -6.51 1.87 2.65
N ILE A 144 -5.24 1.78 3.07
CA ILE A 144 -4.46 0.54 3.02
C ILE A 144 -5.14 -0.56 3.87
N PHE A 145 -5.55 -0.23 5.10
CA PHE A 145 -6.19 -1.19 6.00
C PHE A 145 -7.58 -1.64 5.50
N ASP A 146 -8.39 -0.73 4.98
CA ASP A 146 -9.78 -1.03 4.61
C ASP A 146 -9.90 -1.63 3.20
N THR A 147 -9.05 -1.22 2.25
CA THR A 147 -9.29 -1.50 0.82
C THR A 147 -8.27 -2.45 0.18
N LEU A 148 -6.99 -2.41 0.56
CA LEU A 148 -5.98 -3.23 -0.13
C LEU A 148 -6.11 -4.73 0.20
N PRO A 149 -5.84 -5.64 -0.75
CA PRO A 149 -5.87 -7.08 -0.46
C PRO A 149 -4.73 -7.48 0.49
N VAL A 150 -4.97 -8.51 1.30
CA VAL A 150 -3.91 -9.15 2.09
C VAL A 150 -3.17 -10.15 1.19
N GLY A 151 -1.84 -10.09 1.20
CA GLY A 151 -1.01 -10.98 0.39
C GLY A 151 -1.20 -12.44 0.77
N GLN A 152 -1.43 -13.31 -0.21
CA GLN A 152 -1.52 -14.75 0.02
C GLN A 152 -0.17 -15.39 -0.26
N CYS A 153 0.33 -16.22 0.66
CA CYS A 153 1.36 -17.19 0.30
C CYS A 153 0.72 -18.17 -0.68
N LYS A 154 1.21 -18.22 -1.92
CA LYS A 154 1.00 -19.44 -2.69
C LYS A 154 1.69 -20.55 -1.92
N LYS A 155 0.94 -21.57 -1.49
CA LYS A 155 1.55 -22.85 -1.13
C LYS A 155 2.40 -23.23 -2.33
N ARG A 156 3.64 -23.65 -2.13
CA ARG A 156 4.31 -24.36 -3.22
C ARG A 156 3.56 -25.67 -3.30
N GLU A 157 2.58 -25.79 -4.19
CA GLU A 157 2.14 -27.12 -4.62
C GLU A 157 3.43 -27.85 -5.01
N ASP A 158 3.74 -28.92 -4.27
CA ASP A 158 4.85 -29.79 -4.58
C ASP A 158 4.62 -30.28 -6.01
N HIS A 159 5.30 -29.65 -6.97
CA HIS A 159 5.53 -30.27 -8.25
C HIS A 159 6.43 -31.45 -7.94
N GLN A 160 5.78 -32.59 -7.63
CA GLN A 160 6.33 -33.92 -7.65
C GLN A 160 7.37 -33.92 -8.77
N ARG A 161 8.64 -33.90 -8.40
CA ARG A 161 9.75 -34.00 -9.35
C ARG A 161 9.47 -35.26 -10.15
N GLY A 162 9.04 -35.08 -11.39
CA GLY A 162 8.92 -36.20 -12.33
C GLY A 162 10.25 -36.93 -12.34
N ASP A 163 10.19 -38.23 -12.07
CA ASP A 163 11.29 -39.17 -12.13
C ASP A 163 12.04 -39.02 -13.46
N GLY A 164 13.15 -38.30 -13.39
CA GLY A 164 13.95 -37.91 -14.54
C GLY A 164 15.43 -38.15 -14.28
N GLY A 165 15.81 -39.42 -14.21
CA GLY A 165 17.15 -39.90 -14.61
C GLY A 165 18.26 -39.83 -13.56
N GLY A 166 19.00 -40.95 -13.45
CA GLY A 166 20.39 -40.94 -12.98
C GLY A 166 20.74 -42.05 -11.99
N LYS A 167 21.12 -43.23 -12.50
CA LYS A 167 21.95 -44.19 -11.75
C LYS A 167 23.29 -43.50 -11.42
N GLY A 168 23.44 -43.05 -10.18
CA GLY A 168 24.70 -42.56 -9.63
C GLY A 168 25.00 -43.27 -8.31
N SER A 169 25.87 -44.28 -8.36
CA SER A 169 26.40 -44.96 -7.18
C SER A 169 27.35 -44.03 -6.43
N GLY A 170 27.09 -43.75 -5.15
CA GLY A 170 28.00 -42.98 -4.30
C GLY A 170 27.67 -43.16 -2.82
N LYS A 171 28.42 -44.05 -2.15
CA LYS A 171 28.38 -44.28 -0.70
C LYS A 171 28.83 -43.04 0.07
N GLY A 172 28.18 -42.72 1.18
CA GLY A 172 28.71 -41.80 2.19
C GLY A 172 27.65 -41.37 3.21
N GLY A 173 27.55 -42.09 4.33
CA GLY A 173 26.63 -41.76 5.41
C GLY A 173 27.14 -40.62 6.29
N ARG A 174 26.19 -39.92 6.93
CA ARG A 174 26.31 -39.50 8.34
C ARG A 174 24.96 -39.04 8.87
N GLN A 175 24.63 -39.55 10.04
CA GLN A 175 23.45 -39.21 10.83
C GLN A 175 23.51 -37.74 11.26
N HIS A 176 22.36 -37.10 11.41
CA HIS A 176 22.08 -36.17 12.50
C HIS A 176 20.57 -36.15 12.70
N GLY A 177 20.15 -36.70 13.85
CA GLY A 177 18.80 -36.55 14.38
C GLY A 177 18.58 -35.14 14.91
N GLY A 178 17.33 -34.71 14.90
CA GLY A 178 16.92 -33.39 15.36
C GLY A 178 15.42 -33.22 15.14
N ASP A 179 14.63 -33.93 15.93
CA ASP A 179 13.20 -33.70 16.09
C ASP A 179 12.95 -32.26 16.56
N GLY A 180 12.22 -31.52 15.75
CA GLY A 180 11.87 -30.13 15.99
C GLY A 180 10.58 -29.78 15.24
N GLN A 181 9.49 -30.42 15.62
CA GLN A 181 8.15 -29.98 15.25
C GLN A 181 7.91 -28.57 15.80
N GLY A 182 7.78 -27.60 14.89
CA GLY A 182 7.55 -26.21 15.27
C GLY A 182 7.38 -25.28 14.07
N LYS A 183 6.19 -25.31 13.46
CA LYS A 183 5.56 -24.21 12.71
C LYS A 183 6.49 -23.45 11.72
N LYS A 184 6.72 -24.01 10.54
CA LYS A 184 7.39 -23.29 9.42
C LYS A 184 6.62 -23.43 8.09
N ALA A 185 5.31 -23.21 8.08
CA ALA A 185 4.52 -23.25 6.84
C ALA A 185 4.14 -21.86 6.29
N ASP A 186 4.17 -20.80 7.10
CA ASP A 186 3.45 -19.56 6.73
C ASP A 186 4.33 -18.32 6.49
N ARG A 187 5.66 -18.46 6.65
CA ARG A 187 6.60 -17.34 6.47
C ARG A 187 6.94 -17.14 4.98
N CYS A 188 6.24 -16.20 4.34
CA CYS A 188 6.64 -15.67 3.05
C CYS A 188 8.02 -14.98 3.16
N HIS A 189 8.97 -15.33 2.29
CA HIS A 189 10.27 -14.66 2.14
C HIS A 189 10.34 -13.93 0.78
#